data_AF-A0A364MX43-F1
#
_entry.id   AF-A0A364MX43-F1
#
_cell.length_a   1.000
_cell.length_b   1.000
_cell.length_c   1.000
_cell.angle_alpha   90.00
_cell.angle_beta   90.00
_cell.angle_gamma   90.00
#
_symmetry.space_group_name_H-M   'P 1'
#
loop_
_entity.id
_entity.type
_entity.pdbx_description
1 polymer ?
#
loop_
_entity_poly.entity_id
_entity_poly.type
_entity_poly.pdbx_seq_one_letter_code
_entity_poly.pdbx_strand_id
1 'polypeptide(L)'
;MRFQLDLDSSSSELGPGTRREQNKHRNKLRKAPPAPNIVSDPNIRARFSRQAVNLPPVLSKSFEKFKARFALQRKTQSAKDMGTLHEVPSLDECIDIKTHLPKSPSVASSNGEAYGEASSAGSSKKSHTTSNTSDSSDDVGLCRADWKPLKELPHLNFLSILSQHVGGSIETADADYRFVNESQGGYNYVRIYELLTGPSAGRYVIKAPSVGTAARWQEKDAYMLRSEFGTIKLIRERTDCPVPDVIAYSDSLENDLGAPFILMKACSGRLAVEVWHDADDTNRWNAEDIDIPSAALYSKRTRILRSLAHAMAELQKLVFDKIGVLDFDNINTDGSPNVGPGWLWSVPLDFTEEDLLTDKPHFELPVHDSSSSFFVNRLLKEWPYNALDGGRVMVIHHLMDTFFRSEPFAKSVKPGDIKETFVLRHDDLNLQNIFCDPETGELTGIIDWERASTAPHCLGYASLPIFLTLDWYPEYSVYNDEVHNPFALTQYRKIYAEAMIEATGEEDDGKYTHKSAMYQAAHAALYGSNLGRSIPDFVRKMLYEIPELNRVDMNVYLTWLGEYWWTAGDAVKKAVSKVAAPLIVAID
;
A
#
# COMPACT_ATOMS: atom_id res chain seq x y z
N MET A 1 30.67 -21.52 -41.29
CA MET A 1 32.14 -21.53 -41.06
C MET A 1 32.41 -20.83 -39.74
N ARG A 2 33.34 -21.35 -38.94
CA ARG A 2 33.74 -20.76 -37.64
C ARG A 2 34.37 -19.38 -37.83
N PHE A 3 34.28 -18.52 -36.81
CA PHE A 3 35.50 -18.05 -36.16
C PHE A 3 35.29 -17.93 -34.65
N GLN A 4 36.24 -18.51 -33.91
CA GLN A 4 36.33 -18.59 -32.46
C GLN A 4 37.71 -18.01 -32.13
N LEU A 5 37.78 -17.13 -31.13
CA LEU A 5 39.05 -16.71 -30.51
C LEU A 5 38.82 -16.56 -29.00
N ASP A 6 38.85 -17.70 -28.33
CA ASP A 6 39.33 -17.77 -26.95
C ASP A 6 40.87 -17.72 -26.93
N LEU A 7 41.38 -17.51 -25.72
CA LEU A 7 42.71 -17.73 -25.16
C LEU A 7 43.45 -16.44 -24.79
N ASP A 8 44.11 -16.34 -23.63
CA ASP A 8 43.92 -16.88 -22.29
C ASP A 8 45.04 -16.26 -21.42
N SER A 9 44.87 -16.34 -20.10
CA SER A 9 45.92 -16.37 -19.06
C SER A 9 47.34 -15.79 -19.33
N SER A 10 47.80 -14.90 -18.44
CA SER A 10 48.86 -15.29 -17.49
C SER A 10 49.02 -14.29 -16.33
N SER A 11 49.32 -14.85 -15.16
CA SER A 11 49.53 -14.19 -13.88
C SER A 11 50.88 -13.46 -13.77
N SER A 12 50.92 -12.36 -13.01
CA SER A 12 52.11 -12.01 -12.21
C SER A 12 51.72 -11.30 -10.92
N GLU A 13 52.36 -11.69 -9.82
CA GLU A 13 52.14 -11.15 -8.47
C GLU A 13 52.84 -9.80 -8.31
N LEU A 14 52.17 -8.81 -7.70
CA LEU A 14 52.82 -7.64 -7.12
C LEU A 14 52.14 -7.24 -5.80
N GLY A 15 52.96 -7.03 -4.76
CA GLY A 15 52.56 -6.99 -3.36
C GLY A 15 51.97 -5.66 -2.84
N PRO A 16 51.77 -5.56 -1.51
CA PRO A 16 50.93 -4.54 -0.89
C PRO A 16 51.62 -3.17 -0.76
N GLY A 17 51.25 -2.19 -1.59
CA GLY A 17 51.98 -0.90 -1.59
C GLY A 17 51.34 0.35 -2.21
N THR A 18 50.06 0.38 -2.61
CA THR A 18 49.56 1.46 -3.50
C THR A 18 48.46 2.39 -2.95
N ARG A 19 47.96 2.20 -1.72
CA ARG A 19 46.98 3.15 -1.11
C ARG A 19 47.57 4.51 -0.69
N ARG A 20 48.90 4.66 -0.67
CA ARG A 20 49.58 5.91 -0.23
C ARG A 20 49.95 6.87 -1.37
N GLU A 21 50.00 6.40 -2.60
CA GLU A 21 50.39 7.20 -3.78
C GLU A 21 49.17 7.91 -4.42
N GLN A 22 48.03 7.22 -4.54
CA GLN A 22 46.80 7.82 -5.09
C GLN A 22 46.31 9.04 -4.26
N ASN A 23 46.51 9.01 -2.94
CA ASN A 23 46.20 10.14 -2.05
C ASN A 23 47.16 11.35 -2.18
N LYS A 24 48.35 11.20 -2.76
CA LYS A 24 49.23 12.35 -3.08
C LYS A 24 48.74 13.13 -4.30
N HIS A 25 48.07 12.48 -5.25
CA HIS A 25 47.56 13.16 -6.45
C HIS A 25 46.33 14.03 -6.13
N ARG A 26 45.36 13.51 -5.35
CA ARG A 26 44.16 14.27 -4.91
C ARG A 26 44.49 15.54 -4.11
N ASN A 27 45.57 15.54 -3.32
CA ASN A 27 45.93 16.71 -2.50
C ASN A 27 46.72 17.81 -3.26
N LYS A 28 47.21 17.57 -4.48
CA LYS A 28 47.83 18.63 -5.30
C LYS A 28 46.81 19.53 -6.00
N LEU A 29 45.60 19.07 -6.25
CA LEU A 29 44.51 19.85 -6.87
C LEU A 29 43.84 20.86 -5.92
N ARG A 30 44.22 20.89 -4.63
CA ARG A 30 43.54 21.69 -3.60
C ARG A 30 44.28 22.96 -3.15
N LYS A 31 45.34 23.37 -3.87
CA LYS A 31 46.10 24.61 -3.61
C LYS A 31 46.56 25.29 -4.90
N ALA A 32 45.72 26.17 -5.43
CA ALA A 32 46.12 27.20 -6.40
C ALA A 32 45.89 28.60 -5.76
N PRO A 33 46.77 29.59 -5.97
CA PRO A 33 46.64 30.94 -5.41
C PRO A 33 45.59 31.78 -6.16
N PRO A 34 45.05 32.86 -5.57
CA PRO A 34 43.99 33.67 -6.17
C PRO A 34 44.49 34.54 -7.33
N ALA A 35 43.68 34.62 -8.39
CA ALA A 35 43.83 35.55 -9.52
C ALA A 35 42.90 36.78 -9.34
N PRO A 36 43.16 37.91 -10.05
CA PRO A 36 42.96 39.23 -9.45
C PRO A 36 41.57 39.87 -9.61
N ASN A 37 41.34 40.88 -8.76
CA ASN A 37 40.19 41.80 -8.79
C ASN A 37 39.97 42.45 -10.16
N ILE A 38 38.85 42.11 -10.83
CA ILE A 38 38.22 42.94 -11.86
C ILE A 38 36.69 42.80 -11.74
N VAL A 39 36.04 43.67 -10.95
CA VAL A 39 34.74 44.29 -11.30
C VAL A 39 34.66 45.64 -10.58
N SER A 40 34.93 46.72 -11.30
CA SER A 40 34.45 48.07 -10.97
C SER A 40 33.45 48.50 -12.05
N ASP A 41 32.33 47.80 -12.14
CA ASP A 41 31.18 48.14 -13.00
C ASP A 41 29.90 48.24 -12.15
N PRO A 42 29.26 49.42 -12.04
CA PRO A 42 28.08 49.61 -11.21
C PRO A 42 26.78 48.92 -11.68
N ASN A 43 26.71 48.39 -12.92
CA ASN A 43 25.41 48.11 -13.56
C ASN A 43 24.81 46.70 -13.34
N ILE A 44 25.45 45.81 -12.57
CA ILE A 44 24.88 44.48 -12.21
C ILE A 44 24.41 44.44 -10.74
N ARG A 45 23.70 45.49 -10.30
CA ARG A 45 23.13 45.58 -8.93
C ARG A 45 21.61 45.72 -8.87
N ALA A 46 20.92 45.59 -10.01
CA ALA A 46 19.49 45.87 -10.15
C ALA A 46 18.60 44.66 -10.53
N ARG A 47 19.12 43.42 -10.53
CA ARG A 47 18.32 42.24 -10.99
C ARG A 47 18.23 41.01 -10.08
N PHE A 48 18.95 40.95 -8.96
CA PHE A 48 18.82 39.86 -7.99
C PHE A 48 18.79 40.38 -6.54
N SER A 49 17.65 40.98 -6.18
CA SER A 49 17.35 41.46 -4.83
C SER A 49 15.92 41.10 -4.43
N ARG A 50 15.68 39.82 -4.10
CA ARG A 50 14.65 39.36 -3.16
C ARG A 50 14.91 37.91 -2.76
N GLN A 51 14.72 37.63 -1.47
CA GLN A 51 14.77 36.33 -0.79
C GLN A 51 16.16 35.68 -0.65
N ALA A 52 16.79 35.98 0.47
CA ALA A 52 17.64 35.05 1.22
C ALA A 52 17.04 34.84 2.62
N VAL A 53 17.57 33.83 3.34
CA VAL A 53 17.58 33.62 4.81
C VAL A 53 16.83 32.36 5.32
N ASN A 54 17.64 31.31 5.53
CA ASN A 54 17.69 30.32 6.63
C ASN A 54 16.64 29.20 6.84
N LEU A 55 17.13 27.95 6.70
CA LEU A 55 16.81 26.73 7.48
C LEU A 55 17.58 26.73 8.83
N PRO A 56 17.48 25.75 9.78
CA PRO A 56 16.75 24.46 9.84
C PRO A 56 15.83 24.38 11.12
N PRO A 57 15.37 23.23 11.73
CA PRO A 57 15.56 21.80 11.42
C PRO A 57 14.33 20.84 11.59
N VAL A 58 14.57 19.55 11.32
CA VAL A 58 13.83 18.32 11.73
C VAL A 58 12.41 18.07 11.17
N LEU A 59 12.26 16.89 10.55
CA LEU A 59 11.02 16.36 9.97
C LEU A 59 10.32 15.40 10.94
N SER A 60 9.17 15.83 11.47
CA SER A 60 8.05 14.95 11.85
C SER A 60 6.72 15.45 11.24
N LYS A 61 6.82 16.28 10.18
CA LYS A 61 5.70 17.07 9.63
C LYS A 61 5.20 16.61 8.26
N SER A 62 5.73 15.52 7.69
CA SER A 62 5.29 15.02 6.38
C SER A 62 3.87 14.46 6.43
N PHE A 63 3.52 13.73 7.50
CA PHE A 63 2.17 13.18 7.71
C PHE A 63 1.11 14.28 7.90
N GLU A 64 1.42 15.34 8.64
CA GLU A 64 0.50 16.48 8.84
C GLU A 64 0.38 17.39 7.61
N LYS A 65 1.43 17.50 6.77
CA LYS A 65 1.32 18.21 5.48
C LYS A 65 0.46 17.46 4.46
N PHE A 66 0.36 16.13 4.56
CA PHE A 66 -0.55 15.34 3.74
C PHE A 66 -2.01 15.64 4.11
N LYS A 67 -2.36 15.60 5.41
CA LYS A 67 -3.69 16.01 5.91
C LYS A 67 -4.06 17.44 5.51
N ALA A 68 -3.14 18.39 5.68
CA ALA A 68 -3.39 19.80 5.35
C ALA A 68 -3.60 20.06 3.83
N ARG A 69 -3.06 19.21 2.94
CA ARG A 69 -3.32 19.30 1.49
C ARG A 69 -4.67 18.73 1.10
N PHE A 70 -5.14 17.67 1.75
CA PHE A 70 -6.53 17.19 1.63
C PHE A 70 -7.54 18.31 1.98
N ALA A 71 -7.29 19.08 3.06
CA ALA A 71 -8.12 20.22 3.43
C ALA A 71 -8.14 21.35 2.38
N LEU A 72 -7.05 21.54 1.62
CA LEU A 72 -6.98 22.56 0.56
C LEU A 72 -7.80 22.15 -0.68
N GLN A 73 -7.85 20.85 -1.00
CA GLN A 73 -8.70 20.30 -2.07
C GLN A 73 -10.20 20.48 -1.76
N ARG A 74 -10.62 20.36 -0.49
CA ARG A 74 -12.01 20.62 -0.07
C ARG A 74 -12.50 22.03 -0.44
N LYS A 75 -11.63 23.06 -0.35
CA LYS A 75 -11.98 24.45 -0.72
C LYS A 75 -12.18 24.67 -2.23
N THR A 76 -11.56 23.87 -3.09
CA THR A 76 -11.77 23.93 -4.55
C THR A 76 -12.96 23.12 -5.04
N GLN A 77 -13.46 22.15 -4.26
CA GLN A 77 -14.67 21.39 -4.60
C GLN A 77 -15.97 22.13 -4.17
N SER A 78 -15.93 22.89 -3.08
CA SER A 78 -17.08 23.61 -2.50
C SER A 78 -17.47 24.91 -3.24
N ALA A 79 -16.71 25.33 -4.26
CA ALA A 79 -16.89 26.61 -4.97
C ALA A 79 -17.65 26.51 -6.30
N LYS A 80 -18.61 25.56 -6.43
CA LYS A 80 -19.35 25.34 -7.69
C LYS A 80 -20.87 25.49 -7.66
N ASP A 81 -21.48 25.79 -6.51
CA ASP A 81 -22.88 26.19 -6.42
C ASP A 81 -23.05 27.45 -5.55
N MET A 82 -23.38 28.57 -6.21
CA MET A 82 -24.15 29.76 -5.77
C MET A 82 -23.60 31.12 -6.30
N GLY A 83 -24.26 31.65 -7.34
CA GLY A 83 -24.76 33.04 -7.36
C GLY A 83 -23.82 34.24 -7.52
N THR A 84 -23.42 34.52 -8.78
CA THR A 84 -23.36 35.85 -9.46
C THR A 84 -23.18 37.19 -8.71
N LEU A 85 -22.26 38.02 -9.24
CA LEU A 85 -22.28 39.51 -9.47
C LEU A 85 -20.87 40.11 -9.26
N HIS A 86 -20.27 40.98 -10.09
CA HIS A 86 -20.51 41.47 -11.47
C HIS A 86 -19.29 41.03 -12.36
N GLU A 87 -18.91 41.56 -13.55
CA GLU A 87 -19.43 42.56 -14.50
C GLU A 87 -18.87 42.29 -15.92
N VAL A 88 -19.62 42.57 -17.00
CA VAL A 88 -19.14 42.56 -18.40
C VAL A 88 -19.95 43.55 -19.26
N PRO A 89 -19.34 44.38 -20.14
CA PRO A 89 -20.07 45.29 -21.02
C PRO A 89 -20.59 44.63 -22.33
N SER A 90 -21.88 44.85 -22.59
CA SER A 90 -22.65 44.95 -23.88
C SER A 90 -22.00 44.53 -25.22
N LEU A 91 -22.73 43.84 -26.11
CA LEU A 91 -23.76 44.43 -26.99
C LEU A 91 -24.80 43.38 -27.50
N ASP A 92 -26.06 43.83 -27.66
CA ASP A 92 -27.12 43.50 -28.66
C ASP A 92 -27.39 42.02 -29.10
N GLU A 93 -28.62 41.52 -29.30
CA GLU A 93 -29.96 42.13 -29.32
C GLU A 93 -31.09 41.05 -29.14
N CYS A 94 -32.34 41.52 -28.96
CA CYS A 94 -33.63 40.83 -29.23
C CYS A 94 -34.33 39.83 -28.25
N ILE A 95 -35.41 40.36 -27.63
CA ILE A 95 -36.78 39.78 -27.47
C ILE A 95 -37.11 38.87 -26.25
N ASP A 96 -37.47 39.54 -25.14
CA ASP A 96 -38.78 39.52 -24.42
C ASP A 96 -39.69 38.26 -24.41
N ILE A 97 -40.06 37.78 -23.20
CA ILE A 97 -41.47 37.68 -22.68
C ILE A 97 -41.54 37.01 -21.27
N LYS A 98 -41.80 37.86 -20.27
CA LYS A 98 -42.65 37.74 -19.05
C LYS A 98 -43.06 36.39 -18.36
N THR A 99 -43.02 36.47 -17.01
CA THR A 99 -43.94 35.87 -15.99
C THR A 99 -43.87 34.35 -15.71
N HIS A 100 -44.12 33.80 -14.48
CA HIS A 100 -44.68 34.30 -13.20
C HIS A 100 -43.99 33.64 -11.97
N LEU A 101 -44.10 34.26 -10.79
CA LEU A 101 -43.78 33.70 -9.45
C LEU A 101 -45.01 33.76 -8.51
N PRO A 102 -45.19 32.76 -7.64
CA PRO A 102 -45.67 32.96 -6.26
C PRO A 102 -44.73 32.26 -5.25
N LYS A 103 -44.07 32.98 -4.34
CA LYS A 103 -44.54 33.43 -3.01
C LYS A 103 -44.91 32.31 -2.03
N SER A 104 -44.10 32.23 -0.97
CA SER A 104 -44.31 31.51 0.29
C SER A 104 -45.31 32.20 1.23
N PRO A 105 -45.61 31.58 2.38
CA PRO A 105 -45.67 32.35 3.63
C PRO A 105 -44.92 31.71 4.81
N SER A 106 -44.55 32.57 5.75
CA SER A 106 -43.80 32.32 7.00
C SER A 106 -44.64 32.59 8.25
N VAL A 107 -44.36 31.93 9.39
CA VAL A 107 -44.58 32.41 10.79
C VAL A 107 -43.57 31.62 11.66
N ALA A 108 -42.56 32.23 12.34
CA ALA A 108 -42.56 32.85 13.69
C ALA A 108 -42.83 31.85 14.87
N SER A 109 -42.26 31.94 16.09
CA SER A 109 -41.33 32.91 16.72
C SER A 109 -40.82 32.41 18.09
N SER A 110 -39.79 33.08 18.65
CA SER A 110 -39.69 33.57 20.05
C SER A 110 -38.56 33.04 20.98
N ASN A 111 -37.82 34.03 21.52
CA ASN A 111 -37.21 34.18 22.87
C ASN A 111 -36.18 33.15 23.39
N GLY A 112 -35.09 33.54 24.06
CA GLY A 112 -34.56 34.88 24.36
C GLY A 112 -33.43 34.89 25.40
N GLU A 113 -32.67 35.98 25.44
CA GLU A 113 -31.76 36.44 26.53
C GLU A 113 -30.49 35.60 26.87
N ALA A 114 -29.44 36.14 27.51
CA ALA A 114 -28.52 37.26 27.20
C ALA A 114 -27.49 37.44 28.35
N TYR A 115 -26.38 38.16 28.08
CA TYR A 115 -25.32 38.61 29.01
C TYR A 115 -24.30 37.55 29.52
N GLY A 116 -23.00 37.87 29.65
CA GLY A 116 -22.33 39.15 29.42
C GLY A 116 -20.79 39.08 29.32
N GLU A 117 -20.16 40.22 29.04
CA GLU A 117 -18.72 40.41 28.77
C GLU A 117 -17.89 40.76 30.03
N ALA A 118 -16.57 40.54 29.97
CA ALA A 118 -15.44 41.28 30.60
C ALA A 118 -14.26 40.29 30.87
N SER A 119 -13.08 40.32 30.23
CA SER A 119 -12.07 41.36 29.93
C SER A 119 -10.89 41.43 30.93
N SER A 120 -9.68 41.29 30.35
CA SER A 120 -8.37 41.83 30.78
C SER A 120 -7.59 41.28 32.00
N ALA A 121 -6.51 40.57 31.66
CA ALA A 121 -5.10 40.89 31.96
C ALA A 121 -4.54 40.84 33.41
N GLY A 122 -3.56 39.94 33.62
CA GLY A 122 -2.61 39.96 34.73
C GLY A 122 -1.36 39.13 34.41
N SER A 123 -0.19 39.77 34.28
CA SER A 123 1.07 39.13 33.85
C SER A 123 1.93 38.66 35.03
N SER A 124 2.54 37.47 34.97
CA SER A 124 4.02 37.34 35.01
C SER A 124 4.61 35.90 35.05
N LYS A 125 5.76 35.78 34.37
CA LYS A 125 6.93 34.91 34.64
C LYS A 125 6.84 33.36 34.53
N LYS A 126 7.46 32.90 33.43
CA LYS A 126 8.01 31.57 33.11
C LYS A 126 8.67 30.80 34.26
N SER A 127 8.49 29.47 34.25
CA SER A 127 9.57 28.48 34.43
C SER A 127 9.32 27.27 33.50
N HIS A 128 10.38 26.56 33.09
CA HIS A 128 10.30 25.52 32.05
C HIS A 128 10.10 24.11 32.61
N THR A 129 9.17 23.37 32.02
CA THR A 129 9.28 21.90 31.86
C THR A 129 8.52 21.51 30.58
N THR A 130 9.18 20.87 29.62
CA THR A 130 8.61 20.59 28.29
C THR A 130 7.93 19.23 28.22
N SER A 131 6.62 19.21 28.46
CA SER A 131 5.71 18.14 28.02
C SER A 131 5.05 18.57 26.69
N ASN A 132 5.44 17.97 25.57
CA ASN A 132 4.79 18.22 24.28
C ASN A 132 3.72 17.17 24.00
N THR A 133 2.60 17.29 24.71
CA THR A 133 1.29 16.86 24.18
C THR A 133 0.84 17.91 23.16
N SER A 134 0.85 17.56 21.87
CA SER A 134 0.16 18.34 20.85
C SER A 134 -1.16 17.66 20.51
N ASP A 135 -2.15 17.91 21.37
CA ASP A 135 -3.54 17.69 21.04
C ASP A 135 -3.94 18.71 19.97
N SER A 136 -4.43 18.22 18.83
CA SER A 136 -4.98 19.04 17.75
C SER A 136 -6.00 18.22 16.99
N SER A 137 -7.18 18.10 17.58
CA SER A 137 -8.41 17.89 16.83
C SER A 137 -8.55 18.99 15.78
N ASP A 138 -8.74 18.61 14.51
CA ASP A 138 -9.74 19.20 13.63
C ASP A 138 -9.85 18.36 12.34
N ASP A 139 -10.99 17.67 12.21
CA ASP A 139 -11.55 17.20 10.93
C ASP A 139 -10.76 16.10 10.16
N VAL A 140 -10.38 15.04 10.88
CA VAL A 140 -10.32 13.68 10.30
C VAL A 140 -11.74 13.09 10.42
N GLY A 141 -12.31 12.62 9.31
CA GLY A 141 -13.63 11.98 9.31
C GLY A 141 -13.70 10.80 10.29
N LEU A 142 -14.89 10.58 10.86
CA LEU A 142 -15.15 9.62 11.94
C LEU A 142 -14.62 8.21 11.59
N CYS A 143 -13.51 7.84 12.25
CA CYS A 143 -12.85 6.57 12.05
C CYS A 143 -13.44 5.50 12.99
N ARG A 144 -13.58 4.26 12.51
CA ARG A 144 -14.04 3.13 13.35
C ARG A 144 -13.08 2.84 14.51
N ALA A 145 -11.78 3.04 14.30
CA ALA A 145 -10.73 2.66 15.25
C ALA A 145 -10.83 3.41 16.58
N ASP A 146 -10.96 2.66 17.67
CA ASP A 146 -11.13 3.12 19.05
C ASP A 146 -9.90 2.75 19.90
N TRP A 147 -8.85 3.55 19.73
CA TRP A 147 -7.53 3.25 20.28
C TRP A 147 -7.39 3.43 21.78
N LYS A 148 -8.24 4.26 22.40
CA LYS A 148 -8.04 4.66 23.81
C LYS A 148 -8.29 3.49 24.77
N PRO A 149 -9.43 2.76 24.71
CA PRO A 149 -9.67 1.62 25.61
C PRO A 149 -8.59 0.54 25.47
N LEU A 150 -8.15 0.27 24.24
CA LEU A 150 -7.14 -0.76 23.95
C LEU A 150 -5.77 -0.43 24.58
N LYS A 151 -5.34 0.84 24.53
CA LYS A 151 -4.10 1.30 25.18
C LYS A 151 -4.21 1.30 26.70
N GLU A 152 -5.39 1.59 27.24
CA GLU A 152 -5.67 1.60 28.68
C GLU A 152 -5.82 0.19 29.28
N LEU A 153 -5.84 -0.88 28.47
CA LEU A 153 -5.86 -2.26 28.95
C LEU A 153 -4.65 -2.57 29.87
N PRO A 154 -4.87 -3.08 31.10
CA PRO A 154 -3.79 -3.38 32.05
C PRO A 154 -2.80 -4.42 31.53
N HIS A 155 -1.52 -4.32 31.92
CA HIS A 155 -0.53 -5.36 31.57
C HIS A 155 -0.92 -6.75 32.10
N LEU A 156 -1.56 -6.83 33.27
CA LEU A 156 -2.01 -8.09 33.88
C LEU A 156 -2.98 -8.87 32.99
N ASN A 157 -3.84 -8.18 32.24
CA ASN A 157 -4.76 -8.81 31.29
C ASN A 157 -4.00 -9.60 30.20
N PHE A 158 -2.98 -8.97 29.60
CA PHE A 158 -2.10 -9.61 28.62
C PHE A 158 -1.29 -10.77 29.23
N LEU A 159 -0.81 -10.61 30.48
CA LEU A 159 -0.09 -11.69 31.18
C LEU A 159 -1.00 -12.87 31.53
N SER A 160 -2.31 -12.65 31.75
CA SER A 160 -3.27 -13.75 31.95
C SER A 160 -3.40 -14.60 30.68
N ILE A 161 -3.58 -13.95 29.52
CA ILE A 161 -3.61 -14.64 28.21
C ILE A 161 -2.32 -15.46 27.98
N LEU A 162 -1.14 -14.94 28.35
CA LEU A 162 0.10 -15.71 28.26
C LEU A 162 0.13 -16.90 29.23
N SER A 163 -0.24 -16.67 30.50
CA SER A 163 -0.24 -17.72 31.52
C SER A 163 -1.17 -18.90 31.14
N GLN A 164 -2.35 -18.59 30.57
CA GLN A 164 -3.33 -19.59 30.12
C GLN A 164 -2.85 -20.44 28.94
N HIS A 165 -2.08 -19.87 28.00
CA HIS A 165 -1.78 -20.52 26.71
C HIS A 165 -0.32 -20.96 26.52
N VAL A 166 0.66 -20.28 27.14
CA VAL A 166 2.09 -20.55 26.96
C VAL A 166 2.84 -20.87 28.26
N GLY A 167 2.21 -20.59 29.42
CA GLY A 167 2.76 -20.83 30.74
C GLY A 167 3.49 -19.63 31.33
N GLY A 168 4.06 -19.83 32.53
CA GLY A 168 4.42 -18.75 33.46
C GLY A 168 3.26 -18.41 34.39
N SER A 169 3.51 -17.76 35.53
CA SER A 169 2.49 -17.39 36.51
C SER A 169 2.36 -15.86 36.66
N ILE A 170 1.13 -15.40 36.81
CA ILE A 170 0.81 -13.99 37.07
C ILE A 170 1.31 -13.58 38.47
N GLU A 171 1.35 -14.50 39.43
CA GLU A 171 1.87 -14.24 40.79
C GLU A 171 3.38 -13.97 40.81
N THR A 172 4.11 -14.55 39.85
CA THR A 172 5.56 -14.39 39.65
C THR A 172 5.87 -13.60 38.38
N ALA A 173 4.97 -12.71 37.96
CA ALA A 173 5.03 -12.00 36.69
C ALA A 173 6.39 -11.33 36.39
N ASP A 174 6.98 -10.65 37.37
CA ASP A 174 8.28 -9.95 37.23
C ASP A 174 9.48 -10.91 37.05
N ALA A 175 9.32 -12.19 37.41
CA ALA A 175 10.34 -13.23 37.26
C ALA A 175 10.11 -14.09 36.01
N ASP A 176 8.86 -14.29 35.61
CA ASP A 176 8.50 -15.14 34.47
C ASP A 176 8.45 -14.37 33.15
N TYR A 177 7.99 -13.10 33.15
CA TYR A 177 7.79 -12.33 31.93
C TYR A 177 8.62 -11.04 31.90
N ARG A 178 9.07 -10.69 30.70
CA ARG A 178 9.60 -9.36 30.37
C ARG A 178 8.73 -8.68 29.33
N PHE A 179 8.23 -7.48 29.62
CA PHE A 179 7.68 -6.61 28.58
C PHE A 179 8.80 -6.19 27.62
N VAL A 180 8.58 -6.34 26.31
CA VAL A 180 9.57 -6.05 25.26
C VAL A 180 9.24 -4.75 24.55
N ASN A 181 8.02 -4.61 24.04
CA ASN A 181 7.57 -3.42 23.31
C ASN A 181 6.04 -3.38 23.18
N GLU A 182 5.52 -2.21 22.83
CA GLU A 182 4.17 -2.06 22.28
C GLU A 182 4.20 -1.29 20.95
N SER A 183 3.23 -1.51 20.09
CA SER A 183 3.09 -0.76 18.85
C SER A 183 1.63 -0.60 18.44
N GLN A 184 1.38 0.44 17.63
CA GLN A 184 0.08 0.70 17.02
C GLN A 184 0.28 0.74 15.51
N GLY A 185 -0.35 -0.18 14.79
CA GLY A 185 -0.42 -0.17 13.33
C GLY A 185 -1.59 0.67 12.81
N GLY A 186 -1.94 0.47 11.53
CA GLY A 186 -3.13 1.08 10.94
C GLY A 186 -4.45 0.51 11.50
N TYR A 187 -4.48 -0.79 11.80
CA TYR A 187 -5.70 -1.52 12.18
C TYR A 187 -5.59 -2.31 13.49
N ASN A 188 -4.39 -2.47 14.06
CA ASN A 188 -4.14 -3.33 15.21
C ASN A 188 -3.28 -2.62 16.28
N TYR A 189 -3.57 -2.89 17.55
CA TYR A 189 -2.71 -2.58 18.70
C TYR A 189 -2.00 -3.86 19.14
N VAL A 190 -0.70 -3.77 19.42
CA VAL A 190 0.16 -4.93 19.66
C VAL A 190 0.98 -4.73 20.93
N ARG A 191 1.04 -5.75 21.77
CA ARG A 191 2.04 -5.85 22.84
C ARG A 191 2.89 -7.10 22.68
N ILE A 192 4.18 -6.95 22.97
CA ILE A 192 5.19 -8.00 22.86
C ILE A 192 5.77 -8.28 24.25
N TYR A 193 5.75 -9.53 24.65
CA TYR A 193 6.31 -10.02 25.91
C TYR A 193 7.27 -11.19 25.64
N GLU A 194 8.17 -11.45 26.57
CA GLU A 194 9.12 -12.55 26.53
C GLU A 194 8.95 -13.40 27.79
N LEU A 195 8.59 -14.67 27.62
CA LEU A 195 8.60 -15.67 28.70
C LEU A 195 10.05 -16.12 28.90
N LEU A 196 10.59 -15.90 30.10
CA LEU A 196 12.02 -15.99 30.38
C LEU A 196 12.52 -17.41 30.67
N THR A 197 11.65 -18.30 31.13
CA THR A 197 12.02 -19.67 31.54
C THR A 197 10.98 -20.72 31.13
N GLY A 198 11.35 -22.00 31.26
CA GLY A 198 10.49 -23.13 30.90
C GLY A 198 10.60 -23.57 29.43
N PRO A 199 9.88 -24.64 29.03
CA PRO A 199 9.96 -25.22 27.68
C PRO A 199 9.38 -24.31 26.60
N SER A 200 8.51 -23.36 26.98
CA SER A 200 7.91 -22.35 26.11
C SER A 200 8.68 -21.02 26.14
N ALA A 201 9.89 -20.94 26.71
CA ALA A 201 10.63 -19.68 26.77
C ALA A 201 10.83 -19.07 25.37
N GLY A 202 10.53 -17.79 25.21
CA GLY A 202 10.47 -17.14 23.90
C GLY A 202 9.64 -15.85 23.89
N ARG A 203 9.58 -15.21 22.72
CA ARG A 203 8.81 -13.97 22.52
C ARG A 203 7.44 -14.23 21.92
N TYR A 204 6.46 -13.55 22.48
CA TYR A 204 5.05 -13.66 22.15
C TYR A 204 4.44 -12.30 21.83
N VAL A 205 3.53 -12.30 20.88
CA VAL A 205 2.83 -11.14 20.36
C VAL A 205 1.35 -11.35 20.63
N ILE A 206 0.72 -10.41 21.33
CA ILE A 206 -0.74 -10.33 21.44
C ILE A 206 -1.17 -9.15 20.58
N LYS A 207 -1.95 -9.45 19.53
CA LYS A 207 -2.52 -8.49 18.59
C LYS A 207 -4.00 -8.31 18.90
N ALA A 208 -4.43 -7.09 19.22
CA ALA A 208 -5.84 -6.74 19.40
C ALA A 208 -6.30 -5.80 18.27
N PRO A 209 -7.41 -6.07 17.57
CA PRO A 209 -7.94 -5.18 16.55
C PRO A 209 -8.32 -3.82 17.13
N SER A 210 -8.11 -2.75 16.35
CA SER A 210 -8.40 -1.36 16.73
C SER A 210 -9.89 -1.06 16.93
N VAL A 211 -10.78 -1.94 16.47
CA VAL A 211 -12.23 -1.93 16.71
C VAL A 211 -12.66 -2.92 17.80
N GLY A 212 -11.71 -3.59 18.46
CA GLY A 212 -11.93 -4.60 19.51
C GLY A 212 -12.41 -4.04 20.84
N THR A 213 -13.36 -3.10 20.82
CA THR A 213 -13.94 -2.45 22.00
C THR A 213 -15.46 -2.65 21.99
N ALA A 214 -16.09 -2.61 23.18
CA ALA A 214 -17.53 -2.80 23.32
C ALA A 214 -18.38 -1.77 22.53
N ALA A 215 -17.78 -0.65 22.11
CA ALA A 215 -18.43 0.38 21.32
C ALA A 215 -18.31 0.19 19.79
N ARG A 216 -17.41 -0.68 19.31
CA ARG A 216 -17.05 -0.76 17.88
C ARG A 216 -17.02 -2.17 17.30
N TRP A 217 -16.89 -3.20 18.14
CA TRP A 217 -16.75 -4.59 17.69
C TRP A 217 -18.06 -5.14 17.14
N GLN A 218 -18.02 -5.74 15.95
CA GLN A 218 -19.16 -6.33 15.28
C GLN A 218 -18.83 -7.72 14.73
N GLU A 219 -19.85 -8.53 14.45
CA GLU A 219 -19.69 -9.91 13.93
C GLU A 219 -18.84 -9.98 12.64
N LYS A 220 -18.91 -8.95 11.79
CA LYS A 220 -18.08 -8.86 10.58
C LYS A 220 -16.59 -8.74 10.88
N ASP A 221 -16.24 -8.07 11.98
CA ASP A 221 -14.85 -7.94 12.42
C ASP A 221 -14.38 -9.24 13.09
N ALA A 222 -15.27 -9.91 13.83
CA ALA A 222 -15.04 -11.24 14.42
C ALA A 222 -14.79 -12.30 13.34
N TYR A 223 -15.65 -12.37 12.32
CA TYR A 223 -15.47 -13.23 11.14
C TYR A 223 -14.12 -12.99 10.44
N MET A 224 -13.72 -11.73 10.23
CA MET A 224 -12.41 -11.43 9.61
C MET A 224 -11.22 -11.85 10.50
N LEU A 225 -11.34 -11.75 11.83
CA LEU A 225 -10.33 -12.24 12.78
C LEU A 225 -10.23 -13.78 12.75
N ARG A 226 -11.37 -14.49 12.69
CA ARG A 226 -11.40 -15.96 12.54
C ARG A 226 -10.75 -16.39 11.21
N SER A 227 -11.06 -15.68 10.12
CA SER A 227 -10.41 -15.86 8.82
C SER A 227 -8.90 -15.69 8.87
N GLU A 228 -8.40 -14.61 9.49
CA GLU A 228 -6.94 -14.37 9.59
C GLU A 228 -6.25 -15.51 10.35
N PHE A 229 -6.75 -15.85 11.55
CA PHE A 229 -6.18 -16.91 12.37
C PHE A 229 -6.17 -18.26 11.62
N GLY A 230 -7.31 -18.61 11.01
CA GLY A 230 -7.45 -19.84 10.23
C GLY A 230 -6.53 -19.85 9.00
N THR A 231 -6.37 -18.72 8.31
CA THR A 231 -5.52 -18.60 7.12
C THR A 231 -4.04 -18.78 7.47
N ILE A 232 -3.54 -18.10 8.52
CA ILE A 232 -2.15 -18.26 8.99
C ILE A 232 -1.90 -19.72 9.39
N LYS A 233 -2.85 -20.35 10.09
CA LYS A 233 -2.78 -21.77 10.46
C LYS A 233 -2.77 -22.70 9.25
N LEU A 234 -3.63 -22.46 8.25
CA LEU A 234 -3.69 -23.26 7.02
C LEU A 234 -2.38 -23.19 6.23
N ILE A 235 -1.82 -21.99 6.05
CA ILE A 235 -0.53 -21.79 5.38
C ILE A 235 0.55 -22.59 6.09
N ARG A 236 0.61 -22.51 7.42
CA ARG A 236 1.57 -23.27 8.26
C ARG A 236 1.44 -24.78 8.13
N GLU A 237 0.20 -25.30 8.09
CA GLU A 237 -0.06 -26.74 8.07
C GLU A 237 0.16 -27.39 6.69
N ARG A 238 0.18 -26.59 5.61
CA ARG A 238 0.14 -27.10 4.23
C ARG A 238 1.29 -26.63 3.34
N THR A 239 2.10 -25.68 3.79
CA THR A 239 3.16 -25.04 3.00
C THR A 239 4.39 -24.74 3.86
N ASP A 240 5.55 -24.58 3.23
CA ASP A 240 6.79 -24.17 3.87
C ASP A 240 6.93 -22.63 3.96
N CYS A 241 5.86 -21.88 3.64
CA CYS A 241 5.84 -20.42 3.73
C CYS A 241 5.95 -19.94 5.21
N PRO A 242 6.91 -19.08 5.55
CA PRO A 242 7.17 -18.69 6.93
C PRO A 242 6.20 -17.59 7.38
N VAL A 243 5.07 -17.98 7.95
CA VAL A 243 4.10 -17.07 8.61
C VAL A 243 4.36 -16.98 10.13
N PRO A 244 3.56 -16.28 10.97
CA PRO A 244 3.65 -16.39 12.43
C PRO A 244 3.23 -17.76 12.96
N ASP A 245 3.69 -18.14 14.15
CA ASP A 245 3.19 -19.34 14.84
C ASP A 245 2.02 -18.96 15.74
N VAL A 246 0.79 -19.08 15.22
CA VAL A 246 -0.46 -18.73 15.92
C VAL A 246 -0.85 -19.79 16.93
N ILE A 247 -1.21 -19.36 18.14
CA ILE A 247 -1.35 -20.22 19.32
C ILE A 247 -2.82 -20.25 19.77
N ALA A 248 -3.42 -19.08 19.93
CA ALA A 248 -4.79 -18.91 20.39
C ALA A 248 -5.38 -17.62 19.81
N TYR A 249 -6.70 -17.52 19.80
CA TYR A 249 -7.41 -16.29 19.51
C TYR A 249 -8.67 -16.20 20.39
N SER A 250 -9.21 -14.99 20.50
CA SER A 250 -10.59 -14.74 20.93
C SER A 250 -11.19 -13.70 19.99
N ASP A 251 -12.41 -13.95 19.53
CA ASP A 251 -13.19 -13.09 18.65
C ASP A 251 -14.29 -12.32 19.41
N SER A 252 -14.23 -12.32 20.75
CA SER A 252 -15.20 -11.72 21.65
C SER A 252 -14.53 -10.88 22.74
N LEU A 253 -15.31 -10.20 23.60
CA LEU A 253 -14.77 -9.41 24.72
C LEU A 253 -14.78 -10.19 26.05
N GLU A 254 -15.49 -11.33 26.08
CA GLU A 254 -15.70 -12.22 27.21
C GLU A 254 -14.47 -13.11 27.49
N ASN A 255 -13.30 -12.48 27.60
CA ASN A 255 -12.02 -13.12 27.91
C ASN A 255 -11.16 -12.20 28.81
N ASP A 256 -10.11 -12.75 29.44
CA ASP A 256 -9.25 -12.02 30.39
C ASP A 256 -8.54 -10.78 29.81
N LEU A 257 -8.42 -10.66 28.49
CA LEU A 257 -7.91 -9.43 27.87
C LEU A 257 -8.90 -8.28 28.02
N GLY A 258 -10.21 -8.58 27.91
CA GLY A 258 -11.29 -7.61 27.75
C GLY A 258 -11.45 -7.09 26.31
N ALA A 259 -10.80 -7.74 25.34
CA ALA A 259 -10.81 -7.41 23.92
C ALA A 259 -10.57 -8.68 23.06
N PRO A 260 -11.03 -8.72 21.81
CA PRO A 260 -10.64 -9.74 20.84
C PRO A 260 -9.13 -9.70 20.59
N PHE A 261 -8.51 -10.86 20.35
CA PHE A 261 -7.08 -10.95 20.10
C PHE A 261 -6.66 -12.15 19.25
N ILE A 262 -5.44 -12.07 18.69
CA ILE A 262 -4.65 -13.23 18.27
C ILE A 262 -3.34 -13.25 19.07
N LEU A 263 -3.03 -14.40 19.68
CA LEU A 263 -1.77 -14.72 20.34
C LEU A 263 -0.91 -15.56 19.39
N MET A 264 0.33 -15.13 19.18
CA MET A 264 1.30 -15.82 18.31
C MET A 264 2.74 -15.69 18.84
N LYS A 265 3.67 -16.54 18.40
CA LYS A 265 5.11 -16.29 18.61
C LYS A 265 5.56 -15.13 17.72
N ALA A 266 6.51 -14.33 18.22
CA ALA A 266 7.14 -13.29 17.43
C ALA A 266 8.03 -13.90 16.33
N CYS A 267 7.94 -13.37 15.11
CA CYS A 267 8.88 -13.70 14.04
C CYS A 267 10.31 -13.27 14.42
N SER A 268 11.31 -14.05 13.99
CA SER A 268 12.73 -13.74 14.16
C SER A 268 13.23 -12.81 13.04
N GLY A 269 14.37 -12.15 13.26
CA GLY A 269 14.97 -11.22 12.30
C GLY A 269 14.56 -9.76 12.53
N ARG A 270 14.67 -8.94 11.49
CA ARG A 270 14.22 -7.55 11.43
C ARG A 270 13.27 -7.35 10.26
N LEU A 271 12.46 -6.30 10.30
CA LEU A 271 11.59 -5.96 9.17
C LEU A 271 12.43 -5.57 7.94
N ALA A 272 11.99 -5.95 6.75
CA ALA A 272 12.69 -5.64 5.51
C ALA A 272 12.82 -4.12 5.32
N VAL A 273 11.81 -3.33 5.72
CA VAL A 273 11.86 -1.85 5.70
C VAL A 273 13.04 -1.30 6.52
N GLU A 274 13.48 -2.01 7.56
CA GLU A 274 14.61 -1.59 8.40
C GLU A 274 15.99 -1.94 7.82
N VAL A 275 16.06 -2.79 6.80
CA VAL A 275 17.32 -3.30 6.22
C VAL A 275 17.43 -3.11 4.70
N TRP A 276 16.36 -2.63 4.06
CA TRP A 276 16.29 -2.43 2.61
C TRP A 276 17.11 -1.21 2.12
N HIS A 277 17.38 -0.24 2.99
CA HIS A 277 18.17 0.94 2.65
C HIS A 277 19.45 0.98 3.50
N ASP A 278 20.49 1.65 3.00
CA ASP A 278 21.67 1.96 3.81
C ASP A 278 21.25 2.98 4.90
N ALA A 279 21.49 2.64 6.17
CA ALA A 279 21.42 3.58 7.27
C ALA A 279 22.74 4.36 7.31
N ASP A 280 22.68 5.70 7.29
CA ASP A 280 23.87 6.52 7.50
C ASP A 280 24.36 6.45 8.97
N ASP A 281 25.54 7.02 9.26
CA ASP A 281 26.09 7.09 10.63
C ASP A 281 25.17 7.83 11.63
N THR A 282 24.10 8.49 11.16
CA THR A 282 23.07 9.16 11.97
C THR A 282 21.75 8.38 12.06
N ASN A 283 21.75 7.15 11.55
CA ASN A 283 20.60 6.24 11.45
C ASN A 283 19.44 6.84 10.63
N ARG A 284 19.75 7.63 9.62
CA ARG A 284 18.80 8.19 8.65
C ARG A 284 18.96 7.52 7.30
N TRP A 285 17.83 7.38 6.62
CA TRP A 285 17.77 6.94 5.22
C TRP A 285 18.36 8.02 4.31
N ASN A 286 19.41 7.68 3.54
CA ASN A 286 19.84 8.58 2.48
C ASN A 286 19.03 8.34 1.21
N ALA A 287 18.00 9.16 1.01
CA ALA A 287 17.18 9.17 -0.20
C ALA A 287 18.00 9.38 -1.48
N GLU A 288 19.09 10.16 -1.41
CA GLU A 288 19.93 10.49 -2.57
C GLU A 288 20.64 9.24 -3.16
N ASP A 289 20.82 8.18 -2.36
CA ASP A 289 21.56 6.96 -2.73
C ASP A 289 20.67 5.70 -2.84
N ILE A 290 19.33 5.81 -2.73
CA ILE A 290 18.43 4.64 -2.70
C ILE A 290 18.62 3.68 -3.90
N ASP A 291 18.94 4.25 -5.07
CA ASP A 291 19.17 3.56 -6.35
C ASP A 291 20.66 3.34 -6.68
N ILE A 292 21.57 3.70 -5.77
CA ILE A 292 23.03 3.48 -5.89
C ILE A 292 23.52 2.65 -4.69
N PRO A 293 22.96 1.45 -4.45
CA PRO A 293 23.32 0.65 -3.29
C PRO A 293 24.77 0.17 -3.33
N SER A 294 25.37 0.00 -2.16
CA SER A 294 26.63 -0.75 -2.05
C SER A 294 26.47 -2.19 -2.59
N ALA A 295 27.56 -2.82 -3.06
CA ALA A 295 27.51 -4.20 -3.57
C ALA A 295 26.97 -5.19 -2.51
N ALA A 296 27.23 -4.91 -1.22
CA ALA A 296 26.69 -5.69 -0.11
C ALA A 296 25.17 -5.48 0.04
N LEU A 297 24.69 -4.24 0.03
CA LEU A 297 23.25 -3.95 0.11
C LEU A 297 22.51 -4.50 -1.12
N TYR A 298 23.05 -4.35 -2.33
CA TYR A 298 22.46 -4.94 -3.54
C TYR A 298 22.33 -6.46 -3.43
N SER A 299 23.36 -7.14 -2.91
CA SER A 299 23.33 -8.59 -2.66
C SER A 299 22.28 -8.97 -1.61
N LYS A 300 22.12 -8.15 -0.55
CA LYS A 300 21.11 -8.31 0.49
C LYS A 300 19.69 -8.15 -0.07
N ARG A 301 19.40 -7.05 -0.78
CA ARG A 301 18.13 -6.82 -1.49
C ARG A 301 17.79 -7.97 -2.45
N THR A 302 18.78 -8.44 -3.20
CA THR A 302 18.64 -9.60 -4.10
C THR A 302 18.22 -10.85 -3.33
N ARG A 303 18.86 -11.15 -2.18
CA ARG A 303 18.49 -12.29 -1.34
C ARG A 303 17.08 -12.16 -0.76
N ILE A 304 16.69 -10.97 -0.29
CA ILE A 304 15.33 -10.69 0.20
C ILE A 304 14.31 -11.01 -0.89
N LEU A 305 14.49 -10.48 -2.10
CA LEU A 305 13.56 -10.71 -3.20
C LEU A 305 13.48 -12.18 -3.62
N ARG A 306 14.63 -12.86 -3.73
CA ARG A 306 14.66 -14.27 -4.15
C ARG A 306 14.05 -15.20 -3.11
N SER A 307 14.43 -15.06 -1.85
CA SER A 307 13.88 -15.88 -0.76
C SER A 307 12.38 -15.62 -0.55
N LEU A 308 11.93 -14.36 -0.70
CA LEU A 308 10.50 -14.02 -0.72
C LEU A 308 9.75 -14.65 -1.90
N ALA A 309 10.33 -14.68 -3.09
CA ALA A 309 9.70 -15.31 -4.25
C ALA A 309 9.50 -16.82 -4.03
N HIS A 310 10.54 -17.53 -3.59
CA HIS A 310 10.44 -18.97 -3.24
C HIS A 310 9.41 -19.23 -2.13
N ALA A 311 9.39 -18.40 -1.07
CA ALA A 311 8.45 -18.54 0.03
C ALA A 311 6.99 -18.21 -0.34
N MET A 312 6.76 -17.29 -1.27
CA MET A 312 5.42 -17.02 -1.79
C MET A 312 4.98 -18.11 -2.78
N ALA A 313 5.89 -18.67 -3.58
CA ALA A 313 5.61 -19.78 -4.49
C ALA A 313 5.07 -21.02 -3.78
N GLU A 314 5.40 -21.23 -2.51
CA GLU A 314 4.87 -22.31 -1.67
C GLU A 314 3.32 -22.29 -1.54
N LEU A 315 2.69 -21.13 -1.70
CA LEU A 315 1.23 -20.99 -1.69
C LEU A 315 0.55 -21.60 -2.91
N GLN A 316 1.30 -22.01 -3.96
CA GLN A 316 0.78 -22.76 -5.12
C GLN A 316 0.06 -24.07 -4.74
N LYS A 317 0.38 -24.58 -3.54
CA LYS A 317 -0.19 -25.77 -2.90
C LYS A 317 -1.63 -25.53 -2.38
N LEU A 318 -2.05 -24.27 -2.26
CA LEU A 318 -3.37 -23.86 -1.76
C LEU A 318 -4.24 -23.39 -2.93
N VAL A 319 -5.18 -24.25 -3.35
CA VAL A 319 -6.06 -24.02 -4.50
C VAL A 319 -7.51 -24.11 -4.07
N PHE A 320 -8.31 -23.15 -4.53
CA PHE A 320 -9.71 -22.93 -4.15
C PHE A 320 -10.57 -22.79 -5.41
N ASP A 321 -11.88 -22.98 -5.28
CA ASP A 321 -12.80 -22.96 -6.41
C ASP A 321 -13.66 -21.70 -6.55
N LYS A 322 -13.45 -20.72 -5.66
CA LYS A 322 -14.03 -19.37 -5.73
C LYS A 322 -13.01 -18.31 -5.32
N ILE A 323 -13.35 -17.06 -5.61
CA ILE A 323 -12.68 -15.83 -5.18
C ILE A 323 -13.46 -15.26 -3.99
N GLY A 324 -12.77 -14.87 -2.92
CA GLY A 324 -13.34 -14.37 -1.68
C GLY A 324 -12.36 -14.53 -0.50
N VAL A 325 -12.88 -14.49 0.73
CA VAL A 325 -12.09 -14.70 1.96
C VAL A 325 -12.28 -16.14 2.44
N LEU A 326 -11.29 -16.72 3.11
CA LEU A 326 -11.39 -18.08 3.64
C LEU A 326 -12.34 -18.14 4.84
N ASP A 327 -13.40 -18.93 4.70
CA ASP A 327 -14.44 -19.12 5.71
C ASP A 327 -14.15 -20.38 6.52
N PHE A 328 -13.79 -20.17 7.79
CA PHE A 328 -13.52 -21.24 8.76
C PHE A 328 -14.72 -21.57 9.65
N ASP A 329 -15.81 -20.82 9.54
CA ASP A 329 -17.07 -21.12 10.24
C ASP A 329 -17.84 -22.20 9.46
N ASN A 330 -17.73 -22.20 8.13
CA ASN A 330 -18.33 -23.18 7.23
C ASN A 330 -17.25 -24.06 6.58
N ILE A 331 -16.90 -25.16 7.23
CA ILE A 331 -15.90 -26.13 6.73
C ILE A 331 -16.53 -27.11 5.73
N ASN A 332 -15.83 -27.38 4.62
CA ASN A 332 -16.21 -28.35 3.60
C ASN A 332 -16.14 -29.81 4.13
N THR A 333 -16.78 -30.74 3.40
CA THR A 333 -16.81 -32.18 3.78
C THR A 333 -15.44 -32.87 3.83
N ASP A 334 -14.42 -32.28 3.22
CA ASP A 334 -13.02 -32.77 3.22
C ASP A 334 -12.15 -32.11 4.31
N GLY A 335 -12.71 -31.19 5.10
CA GLY A 335 -11.98 -30.44 6.13
C GLY A 335 -11.28 -29.17 5.63
N SER A 336 -11.43 -28.79 4.36
CA SER A 336 -10.96 -27.49 3.86
C SER A 336 -11.92 -26.35 4.26
N PRO A 337 -11.43 -25.11 4.46
CA PRO A 337 -12.33 -23.96 4.60
C PRO A 337 -13.08 -23.70 3.30
N ASN A 338 -14.31 -23.21 3.41
CA ASN A 338 -15.06 -22.68 2.27
C ASN A 338 -14.51 -21.28 1.89
N VAL A 339 -15.04 -20.70 0.82
CA VAL A 339 -14.75 -19.31 0.43
C VAL A 339 -16.02 -18.47 0.61
N GLY A 340 -15.96 -17.54 1.57
CA GLY A 340 -17.03 -16.63 1.94
C GLY A 340 -16.76 -15.17 1.53
N PRO A 341 -17.69 -14.25 1.81
CA PRO A 341 -17.50 -12.83 1.53
C PRO A 341 -16.40 -12.24 2.43
N GLY A 342 -15.81 -11.12 2.00
CA GLY A 342 -14.88 -10.33 2.81
C GLY A 342 -15.51 -9.02 3.27
N TRP A 343 -15.05 -8.49 4.42
CA TRP A 343 -15.52 -7.22 4.96
C TRP A 343 -14.36 -6.24 5.13
N LEU A 344 -14.30 -5.24 4.26
CA LEU A 344 -13.34 -4.14 4.34
C LEU A 344 -13.96 -2.92 5.01
N TRP A 345 -13.16 -1.93 5.39
CA TRP A 345 -13.67 -0.65 5.89
C TRP A 345 -13.91 0.34 4.75
N SER A 346 -15.08 0.95 4.73
CA SER A 346 -15.45 2.06 3.86
C SER A 346 -14.70 3.34 4.25
N VAL A 347 -14.35 4.17 3.25
CA VAL A 347 -13.65 5.44 3.49
C VAL A 347 -14.60 6.44 4.18
N PRO A 348 -14.25 6.99 5.37
CA PRO A 348 -15.17 7.77 6.19
C PRO A 348 -15.27 9.23 5.71
N LEU A 349 -16.00 9.46 4.63
CA LEU A 349 -16.25 10.82 4.12
C LEU A 349 -17.42 11.51 4.84
N ASP A 350 -18.49 10.79 5.20
CA ASP A 350 -19.72 11.35 5.78
C ASP A 350 -20.37 10.45 6.86
N PHE A 351 -19.57 9.74 7.68
CA PHE A 351 -20.10 8.91 8.77
C PHE A 351 -20.39 9.72 10.04
N THR A 352 -21.52 9.41 10.68
CA THR A 352 -21.90 9.83 12.03
C THR A 352 -21.45 8.81 13.09
N GLU A 353 -21.45 9.17 14.37
CA GLU A 353 -21.17 8.20 15.45
C GLU A 353 -22.19 7.06 15.48
N GLU A 354 -23.45 7.32 15.12
CA GLU A 354 -24.50 6.29 15.01
C GLU A 354 -24.22 5.34 13.85
N ASP A 355 -23.75 5.84 12.70
CA ASP A 355 -23.33 5.00 11.57
C ASP A 355 -22.22 4.01 11.95
N LEU A 356 -21.28 4.41 12.83
CA LEU A 356 -20.19 3.54 13.30
C LEU A 356 -20.67 2.33 14.13
N LEU A 357 -21.91 2.36 14.61
CA LEU A 357 -22.58 1.25 15.31
C LEU A 357 -23.38 0.33 14.37
N THR A 358 -23.41 0.65 13.07
CA THR A 358 -24.13 -0.10 12.03
C THR A 358 -23.17 -0.82 11.07
N ASP A 359 -23.75 -1.49 10.08
CA ASP A 359 -23.06 -2.11 8.93
C ASP A 359 -22.51 -1.12 7.89
N LYS A 360 -22.96 0.14 7.88
CA LYS A 360 -22.58 1.16 6.88
C LYS A 360 -21.07 1.40 6.74
N PRO A 361 -20.24 1.28 7.80
CA PRO A 361 -18.79 1.39 7.72
C PRO A 361 -18.09 0.21 7.04
N HIS A 362 -18.80 -0.89 6.75
CA HIS A 362 -18.23 -2.03 6.04
C HIS A 362 -18.53 -1.99 4.54
N PHE A 363 -17.54 -2.40 3.75
CA PHE A 363 -17.66 -2.66 2.33
C PHE A 363 -17.55 -4.17 2.10
N GLU A 364 -18.58 -4.76 1.51
CA GLU A 364 -18.60 -6.19 1.15
C GLU A 364 -17.77 -6.44 -0.10
N LEU A 365 -16.82 -7.38 0.02
CA LEU A 365 -16.22 -8.11 -1.10
C LEU A 365 -17.06 -9.38 -1.34
N PRO A 366 -17.92 -9.42 -2.37
CA PRO A 366 -18.76 -10.59 -2.63
C PRO A 366 -17.93 -11.77 -3.14
N VAL A 367 -18.48 -12.97 -2.97
CA VAL A 367 -17.90 -14.21 -3.52
C VAL A 367 -18.11 -14.28 -5.03
N HIS A 368 -17.10 -14.75 -5.77
CA HIS A 368 -17.18 -14.95 -7.22
C HIS A 368 -16.74 -16.36 -7.64
N ASP A 369 -17.57 -17.06 -8.42
CA ASP A 369 -17.27 -18.41 -8.95
C ASP A 369 -16.44 -18.40 -10.26
N SER A 370 -16.05 -17.22 -10.78
CA SER A 370 -15.29 -17.08 -12.03
C SER A 370 -14.48 -15.77 -12.09
N SER A 371 -13.29 -15.80 -12.69
CA SER A 371 -12.44 -14.61 -12.90
C SER A 371 -13.16 -13.52 -13.70
N SER A 372 -13.89 -13.92 -14.75
CA SER A 372 -14.65 -12.96 -15.55
C SER A 372 -15.70 -12.21 -14.72
N SER A 373 -16.41 -12.88 -13.81
CA SER A 373 -17.39 -12.21 -12.95
C SER A 373 -16.75 -11.25 -11.95
N PHE A 374 -15.54 -11.56 -11.45
CA PHE A 374 -14.80 -10.71 -10.53
C PHE A 374 -14.40 -9.39 -11.18
N PHE A 375 -13.87 -9.41 -12.41
CA PHE A 375 -13.48 -8.17 -13.08
C PHE A 375 -14.63 -7.43 -13.78
N VAL A 376 -15.43 -8.12 -14.57
CA VAL A 376 -16.42 -7.47 -15.46
C VAL A 376 -17.60 -6.91 -14.67
N ASN A 377 -18.14 -7.63 -13.69
CA ASN A 377 -19.25 -7.12 -12.86
C ASN A 377 -18.78 -5.92 -12.03
N ARG A 378 -17.53 -5.95 -11.56
CA ARG A 378 -16.92 -4.84 -10.83
C ARG A 378 -16.73 -3.61 -11.73
N LEU A 379 -16.23 -3.79 -12.96
CA LEU A 379 -16.13 -2.70 -13.95
C LEU A 379 -17.50 -2.06 -14.23
N LEU A 380 -18.55 -2.86 -14.40
CA LEU A 380 -19.91 -2.35 -14.64
C LEU A 380 -20.48 -1.57 -13.44
N LYS A 381 -20.16 -1.99 -12.20
CA LYS A 381 -20.56 -1.27 -10.97
C LYS A 381 -19.80 0.04 -10.77
N GLU A 382 -18.51 0.03 -11.08
CA GLU A 382 -17.57 1.10 -10.71
C GLU A 382 -17.29 2.12 -11.83
N TRP A 383 -17.52 1.74 -13.08
CA TRP A 383 -17.46 2.61 -14.26
C TRP A 383 -18.62 2.28 -15.20
N PRO A 384 -19.88 2.48 -14.76
CA PRO A 384 -21.04 2.30 -15.61
C PRO A 384 -20.92 3.22 -16.83
N TYR A 385 -21.46 2.75 -17.96
CA TYR A 385 -21.47 3.49 -19.22
C TYR A 385 -22.87 3.48 -19.83
N ASN A 386 -23.30 4.66 -20.25
CA ASN A 386 -24.60 4.95 -20.88
C ASN A 386 -24.35 5.42 -22.32
N ALA A 387 -25.23 5.10 -23.26
CA ALA A 387 -25.12 5.56 -24.66
C ALA A 387 -25.17 7.10 -24.86
N LEU A 388 -25.35 7.88 -23.79
CA LEU A 388 -25.31 9.35 -23.78
C LEU A 388 -24.00 9.93 -23.22
N ASP A 389 -23.11 9.09 -22.69
CA ASP A 389 -21.83 9.55 -22.14
C ASP A 389 -20.88 9.95 -23.27
N GLY A 390 -20.05 10.96 -23.03
CA GLY A 390 -19.06 11.42 -24.02
C GLY A 390 -18.11 10.29 -24.44
N GLY A 391 -17.72 10.26 -25.72
CA GLY A 391 -16.99 9.14 -26.33
C GLY A 391 -15.73 8.68 -25.58
N ARG A 392 -15.08 9.56 -24.81
CA ARG A 392 -13.96 9.20 -23.92
C ARG A 392 -14.35 8.23 -22.79
N VAL A 393 -15.55 8.36 -22.20
CA VAL A 393 -16.05 7.46 -21.15
C VAL A 393 -16.33 6.07 -21.74
N MET A 394 -17.04 6.04 -22.88
CA MET A 394 -17.28 4.83 -23.68
C MET A 394 -15.98 4.10 -24.01
N VAL A 395 -14.97 4.81 -24.53
CA VAL A 395 -13.72 4.19 -24.97
C VAL A 395 -12.92 3.63 -23.80
N ILE A 396 -12.87 4.34 -22.67
CA ILE A 396 -12.22 3.86 -21.44
C ILE A 396 -12.90 2.58 -20.95
N HIS A 397 -14.24 2.54 -20.93
CA HIS A 397 -15.00 1.35 -20.56
C HIS A 397 -14.69 0.18 -21.50
N HIS A 398 -14.73 0.38 -22.82
CA HIS A 398 -14.43 -0.67 -23.79
C HIS A 398 -12.99 -1.19 -23.73
N LEU A 399 -12.01 -0.32 -23.44
CA LEU A 399 -10.61 -0.73 -23.28
C LEU A 399 -10.45 -1.61 -22.02
N MET A 400 -11.08 -1.23 -20.90
CA MET A 400 -11.10 -2.02 -19.67
C MET A 400 -11.82 -3.36 -19.85
N ASP A 401 -13.01 -3.37 -20.46
CA ASP A 401 -13.76 -4.60 -20.74
C ASP A 401 -12.96 -5.54 -21.66
N THR A 402 -12.28 -4.99 -22.69
CA THR A 402 -11.39 -5.79 -23.54
C THR A 402 -10.20 -6.36 -22.77
N PHE A 403 -9.57 -5.58 -21.90
CA PHE A 403 -8.44 -6.01 -21.07
C PHE A 403 -8.85 -7.17 -20.14
N PHE A 404 -9.98 -7.04 -19.43
CA PHE A 404 -10.47 -8.09 -18.53
C PHE A 404 -11.11 -9.30 -19.24
N ARG A 405 -11.50 -9.17 -20.51
CA ARG A 405 -11.88 -10.29 -21.39
C ARG A 405 -10.72 -10.93 -22.15
N SER A 406 -9.50 -10.48 -21.89
CA SER A 406 -8.27 -11.08 -22.45
C SER A 406 -7.58 -11.96 -21.40
N GLU A 407 -6.75 -12.90 -21.85
CA GLU A 407 -5.85 -13.62 -20.95
C GLU A 407 -4.90 -12.64 -20.22
N PRO A 408 -4.59 -12.83 -18.93
CA PRO A 408 -5.02 -13.94 -18.05
C PRO A 408 -6.31 -13.68 -17.25
N PHE A 409 -7.04 -12.60 -17.52
CA PHE A 409 -8.19 -12.17 -16.74
C PHE A 409 -9.49 -12.89 -17.13
N ALA A 410 -9.61 -13.28 -18.40
CA ALA A 410 -10.80 -13.93 -18.94
C ALA A 410 -11.13 -15.26 -18.22
N LYS A 411 -10.10 -16.02 -17.85
CA LYS A 411 -10.19 -17.30 -17.14
C LYS A 411 -8.97 -17.52 -16.26
N SER A 412 -9.20 -17.84 -14.99
CA SER A 412 -8.16 -18.25 -14.04
C SER A 412 -8.03 -19.79 -14.07
N VAL A 413 -7.23 -20.34 -14.98
CA VAL A 413 -7.04 -21.80 -15.12
C VAL A 413 -5.57 -22.20 -14.98
N LYS A 414 -5.30 -23.28 -14.24
CA LYS A 414 -3.98 -23.93 -14.26
C LYS A 414 -3.71 -24.61 -15.61
N PRO A 415 -2.43 -24.78 -16.02
CA PRO A 415 -2.08 -25.49 -17.24
C PRO A 415 -2.65 -26.91 -17.27
N GLY A 416 -3.51 -27.20 -18.26
CA GLY A 416 -4.14 -28.51 -18.44
C GLY A 416 -5.55 -28.65 -17.83
N ASP A 417 -5.99 -27.71 -17.00
CA ASP A 417 -7.32 -27.74 -16.37
C ASP A 417 -8.42 -27.07 -17.21
N ILE A 418 -9.66 -27.46 -16.95
CA ILE A 418 -10.87 -26.95 -17.63
C ILE A 418 -11.71 -26.05 -16.71
N LYS A 419 -11.77 -26.36 -15.40
CA LYS A 419 -12.46 -25.55 -14.38
C LYS A 419 -11.53 -24.42 -13.96
N GLU A 420 -12.08 -23.24 -13.73
CA GLU A 420 -11.32 -22.16 -13.08
C GLU A 420 -10.96 -22.53 -11.64
N THR A 421 -9.78 -22.09 -11.23
CA THR A 421 -9.22 -22.23 -9.89
C THR A 421 -8.62 -20.91 -9.44
N PHE A 422 -8.52 -20.75 -8.13
CA PHE A 422 -8.06 -19.53 -7.47
C PHE A 422 -7.05 -19.88 -6.39
N VAL A 423 -6.15 -18.95 -6.09
CA VAL A 423 -5.00 -19.15 -5.20
C VAL A 423 -4.92 -18.01 -4.20
N LEU A 424 -4.23 -18.24 -3.09
CA LEU A 424 -4.13 -17.26 -2.02
C LEU A 424 -3.31 -16.03 -2.46
N ARG A 425 -3.78 -14.84 -2.05
CA ARG A 425 -3.17 -13.53 -2.26
C ARG A 425 -2.91 -12.86 -0.92
N HIS A 426 -1.75 -12.26 -0.78
CA HIS A 426 -1.41 -11.38 0.34
C HIS A 426 -1.64 -9.92 -0.06
N ASP A 427 -2.60 -9.24 0.58
CA ASP A 427 -3.13 -7.97 0.07
C ASP A 427 -2.28 -6.74 0.42
N ASP A 428 -1.45 -6.78 1.47
CA ASP A 428 -0.42 -5.76 1.79
C ASP A 428 1.01 -6.33 1.83
N LEU A 429 1.44 -7.01 0.75
CA LEU A 429 2.79 -7.60 0.68
C LEU A 429 3.84 -6.51 0.46
N ASN A 430 4.32 -5.92 1.55
CA ASN A 430 5.19 -4.75 1.56
C ASN A 430 6.35 -4.88 2.57
N LEU A 431 7.38 -4.04 2.47
CA LEU A 431 8.61 -4.12 3.29
C LEU A 431 8.37 -4.09 4.81
N GLN A 432 7.25 -3.52 5.26
CA GLN A 432 6.83 -3.48 6.67
C GLN A 432 6.27 -4.81 7.19
N ASN A 433 5.87 -5.72 6.30
CA ASN A 433 5.22 -7.01 6.60
C ASN A 433 6.12 -8.22 6.32
N ILE A 434 7.38 -7.97 5.96
CA ILE A 434 8.39 -8.98 5.63
C ILE A 434 9.47 -8.94 6.71
N PHE A 435 9.78 -10.07 7.33
CA PHE A 435 10.93 -10.25 8.23
C PHE A 435 12.06 -10.96 7.50
N CYS A 436 13.30 -10.53 7.75
CA CYS A 436 14.50 -11.19 7.25
C CYS A 436 15.66 -11.13 8.26
N ASP A 437 16.63 -12.02 8.06
CA ASP A 437 17.92 -11.97 8.75
C ASP A 437 18.68 -10.69 8.35
N PRO A 438 19.10 -9.84 9.31
CA PRO A 438 19.60 -8.51 8.99
C PRO A 438 21.00 -8.50 8.40
N GLU A 439 21.78 -9.57 8.55
CA GLU A 439 23.14 -9.67 8.01
C GLU A 439 23.10 -10.15 6.55
N THR A 440 22.36 -11.23 6.31
CA THR A 440 22.31 -11.93 5.01
C THR A 440 21.24 -11.36 4.07
N GLY A 441 20.07 -10.98 4.59
CA GLY A 441 18.86 -10.70 3.83
C GLY A 441 18.00 -11.93 3.52
N GLU A 442 18.20 -13.07 4.18
CA GLU A 442 17.37 -14.26 4.01
C GLU A 442 16.00 -14.07 4.70
N LEU A 443 14.89 -14.44 4.06
CA LEU A 443 13.54 -14.34 4.64
C LEU A 443 13.41 -15.19 5.91
N THR A 444 12.76 -14.62 6.94
CA THR A 444 12.45 -15.30 8.20
C THR A 444 10.97 -15.24 8.60
N GLY A 445 10.15 -14.41 7.96
CA GLY A 445 8.72 -14.34 8.22
C GLY A 445 7.93 -13.42 7.29
N ILE A 446 6.64 -13.67 7.12
CA ILE A 446 5.66 -12.83 6.43
C ILE A 446 4.45 -12.66 7.36
N ILE A 447 4.12 -11.43 7.73
CA ILE A 447 3.09 -11.07 8.71
C ILE A 447 1.93 -10.29 8.07
N ASP A 448 0.88 -10.01 8.85
CA ASP A 448 -0.27 -9.17 8.47
C ASP A 448 -1.18 -9.75 7.38
N TRP A 449 -1.75 -10.93 7.69
CA TRP A 449 -2.66 -11.67 6.81
C TRP A 449 -4.15 -11.26 7.00
N GLU A 450 -4.47 -10.13 7.64
CA GLU A 450 -5.86 -9.75 8.01
C GLU A 450 -6.81 -9.56 6.81
N ARG A 451 -6.28 -9.50 5.58
CA ARG A 451 -7.01 -9.36 4.30
C ARG A 451 -6.66 -10.42 3.26
N ALA A 452 -6.07 -11.52 3.72
CA ALA A 452 -5.77 -12.64 2.85
C ALA A 452 -7.04 -13.13 2.14
N SER A 453 -6.97 -13.25 0.83
CA SER A 453 -8.10 -13.61 -0.02
C SER A 453 -7.67 -14.56 -1.12
N THR A 454 -8.61 -15.31 -1.66
CA THR A 454 -8.43 -16.12 -2.85
C THR A 454 -8.66 -15.22 -4.07
N ALA A 455 -7.79 -15.32 -5.07
CA ALA A 455 -7.78 -14.45 -6.25
C ALA A 455 -7.47 -15.24 -7.53
N PRO A 456 -7.77 -14.67 -8.72
CA PRO A 456 -7.28 -15.18 -9.99
C PRO A 456 -5.76 -15.38 -9.96
N HIS A 457 -5.26 -16.42 -10.64
CA HIS A 457 -3.84 -16.80 -10.65
C HIS A 457 -2.89 -15.62 -10.95
N CYS A 458 -3.26 -14.74 -11.88
CA CYS A 458 -2.49 -13.53 -12.23
C CYS A 458 -2.43 -12.42 -11.15
N LEU A 459 -3.22 -12.56 -10.08
CA LEU A 459 -3.24 -11.68 -8.89
C LEU A 459 -2.89 -12.42 -7.59
N GLY A 460 -2.59 -13.72 -7.67
CA GLY A 460 -2.28 -14.57 -6.52
C GLY A 460 -0.85 -14.38 -5.98
N TYR A 461 -0.32 -15.45 -5.39
CA TYR A 461 1.01 -15.50 -4.78
C TYR A 461 2.17 -15.12 -5.71
N ALA A 462 2.03 -15.31 -7.02
CA ALA A 462 3.02 -14.90 -8.03
C ALA A 462 3.06 -13.37 -8.25
N SER A 463 2.31 -12.59 -7.46
CA SER A 463 2.32 -11.13 -7.53
C SER A 463 3.63 -10.52 -7.03
N LEU A 464 4.05 -9.43 -7.68
CA LEU A 464 5.14 -8.59 -7.18
C LEU A 464 4.77 -7.96 -5.82
N PRO A 465 5.71 -7.85 -4.86
CA PRO A 465 5.55 -7.03 -3.67
C PRO A 465 5.23 -5.58 -4.02
N ILE A 466 4.39 -4.93 -3.21
CA ILE A 466 3.73 -3.65 -3.55
C ILE A 466 4.75 -2.52 -3.79
N PHE A 467 5.84 -2.47 -3.02
CA PHE A 467 6.91 -1.48 -3.22
C PHE A 467 7.60 -1.59 -4.59
N LEU A 468 7.51 -2.75 -5.26
CA LEU A 468 7.96 -2.95 -6.65
C LEU A 468 6.88 -2.64 -7.70
N THR A 469 5.77 -1.99 -7.34
CA THR A 469 4.65 -1.70 -8.28
C THR A 469 4.25 -0.22 -8.36
N LEU A 470 4.88 0.65 -7.57
CA LEU A 470 4.40 2.01 -7.27
C LEU A 470 4.26 2.94 -8.49
N ASP A 471 5.09 2.79 -9.53
CA ASP A 471 5.01 3.53 -10.81
C ASP A 471 3.69 3.33 -11.58
N TRP A 472 3.02 2.19 -11.38
CA TRP A 472 1.72 1.90 -11.99
C TRP A 472 0.54 2.60 -11.30
N TYR A 473 0.72 3.12 -10.08
CA TYR A 473 -0.35 3.79 -9.32
C TYR A 473 -0.44 5.30 -9.60
N PRO A 474 -1.61 5.93 -9.34
CA PRO A 474 -1.74 7.38 -9.40
C PRO A 474 -0.71 8.08 -8.53
N GLU A 475 -0.37 9.33 -8.87
CA GLU A 475 0.51 10.20 -8.07
C GLU A 475 1.97 9.72 -7.88
N TYR A 476 2.39 8.63 -8.54
CA TYR A 476 3.80 8.25 -8.59
C TYR A 476 4.71 9.42 -8.99
N SER A 477 5.78 9.61 -8.23
CA SER A 477 6.76 10.66 -8.42
C SER A 477 8.15 10.11 -8.14
N VAL A 478 9.08 10.32 -9.07
CA VAL A 478 10.52 10.06 -8.88
C VAL A 478 11.19 11.02 -7.88
N TYR A 479 10.45 12.00 -7.38
CA TYR A 479 10.85 12.86 -6.25
C TYR A 479 10.26 12.39 -4.91
N ASN A 480 9.72 11.16 -4.85
CA ASN A 480 9.41 10.52 -3.59
C ASN A 480 10.63 9.72 -3.12
N ASP A 481 11.30 10.26 -2.10
CA ASP A 481 12.49 9.73 -1.43
C ASP A 481 12.36 8.27 -0.93
N GLU A 482 11.12 7.77 -0.80
CA GLU A 482 10.80 6.42 -0.35
C GLU A 482 10.66 5.40 -1.51
N VAL A 483 10.82 5.83 -2.78
CA VAL A 483 10.48 5.02 -3.96
C VAL A 483 11.62 4.94 -4.97
N HIS A 484 11.94 3.72 -5.40
CA HIS A 484 12.91 3.44 -6.47
C HIS A 484 12.52 4.10 -7.80
N ASN A 485 13.50 4.62 -8.54
CA ASN A 485 13.27 5.08 -9.90
C ASN A 485 12.88 3.91 -10.86
N PRO A 486 12.29 4.18 -12.05
CA PRO A 486 11.78 3.13 -12.93
C PRO A 486 12.84 2.13 -13.44
N PHE A 487 14.11 2.53 -13.56
CA PHE A 487 15.19 1.62 -13.96
C PHE A 487 15.52 0.64 -12.84
N ALA A 488 15.62 1.11 -11.60
CA ALA A 488 15.82 0.26 -10.43
C ALA A 488 14.62 -0.67 -10.18
N LEU A 489 13.38 -0.15 -10.33
CA LEU A 489 12.17 -0.98 -10.30
C LEU A 489 12.23 -2.09 -11.36
N THR A 490 12.62 -1.78 -12.60
CA THR A 490 12.77 -2.78 -13.68
C THR A 490 13.76 -3.88 -13.30
N GLN A 491 14.90 -3.52 -12.70
CA GLN A 491 15.91 -4.47 -12.26
C GLN A 491 15.42 -5.37 -11.11
N TYR A 492 14.80 -4.80 -10.07
CA TYR A 492 14.30 -5.57 -8.93
C TYR A 492 13.09 -6.45 -9.29
N ARG A 493 12.19 -5.97 -10.18
CA ARG A 493 11.12 -6.80 -10.76
C ARG A 493 11.66 -8.02 -11.47
N LYS A 494 12.72 -7.84 -12.27
CA LYS A 494 13.36 -8.94 -13.01
C LYS A 494 13.88 -10.01 -12.04
N ILE A 495 14.62 -9.62 -11.00
CA ILE A 495 15.16 -10.54 -9.98
C ILE A 495 14.05 -11.35 -9.30
N TYR A 496 12.94 -10.68 -8.92
CA TYR A 496 11.81 -11.35 -8.26
C TYR A 496 11.07 -12.29 -9.22
N ALA A 497 10.85 -11.86 -10.47
CA ALA A 497 10.18 -12.66 -11.49
C ALA A 497 10.99 -13.90 -11.91
N GLU A 498 12.31 -13.77 -12.09
CA GLU A 498 13.20 -14.90 -12.35
C GLU A 498 13.13 -15.92 -11.21
N ALA A 499 13.24 -15.48 -9.94
CA ALA A 499 13.14 -16.38 -8.80
C ALA A 499 11.75 -17.01 -8.61
N MET A 500 10.67 -16.31 -8.97
CA MET A 500 9.33 -16.89 -8.97
C MET A 500 9.19 -17.97 -10.04
N ILE A 501 9.68 -17.73 -11.26
CA ILE A 501 9.72 -18.71 -12.35
C ILE A 501 10.59 -19.92 -11.97
N GLU A 502 11.74 -19.71 -11.34
CA GLU A 502 12.57 -20.81 -10.80
C GLU A 502 11.84 -21.63 -9.73
N ALA A 503 10.91 -21.03 -8.98
CA ALA A 503 10.17 -21.68 -7.90
C ALA A 503 8.88 -22.41 -8.35
N THR A 504 8.24 -21.93 -9.43
CA THR A 504 6.97 -22.50 -9.95
C THR A 504 7.15 -23.32 -11.22
N GLY A 505 8.22 -23.07 -11.99
CA GLY A 505 8.34 -23.48 -13.39
C GLY A 505 7.77 -22.42 -14.36
N GLU A 506 8.27 -22.45 -15.60
CA GLU A 506 7.99 -21.46 -16.66
C GLU A 506 6.52 -21.41 -17.10
N GLU A 507 5.87 -22.57 -17.17
CA GLU A 507 4.48 -22.70 -17.64
C GLU A 507 3.43 -22.49 -16.53
N ASP A 508 3.85 -22.41 -15.27
CA ASP A 508 2.96 -22.19 -14.11
C ASP A 508 2.82 -20.67 -13.82
N ASP A 509 2.31 -20.27 -12.65
CA ASP A 509 1.92 -18.88 -12.35
C ASP A 509 3.08 -17.87 -12.39
N GLY A 510 4.33 -18.31 -12.29
CA GLY A 510 5.51 -17.44 -12.35
C GLY A 510 5.57 -16.54 -13.60
N LYS A 511 4.99 -16.98 -14.73
CA LYS A 511 4.85 -16.18 -15.97
C LYS A 511 4.03 -14.89 -15.81
N TYR A 512 3.18 -14.78 -14.78
CA TYR A 512 2.41 -13.57 -14.50
C TYR A 512 3.26 -12.48 -13.82
N THR A 513 4.33 -12.86 -13.12
CA THR A 513 5.13 -11.97 -12.25
C THR A 513 5.66 -10.74 -12.99
N HIS A 514 6.18 -10.91 -14.22
CA HIS A 514 6.73 -9.81 -15.02
C HIS A 514 5.72 -8.69 -15.32
N LYS A 515 4.43 -9.02 -15.46
CA LYS A 515 3.35 -8.05 -15.71
C LYS A 515 2.50 -7.75 -14.47
N SER A 516 2.83 -8.34 -13.31
CA SER A 516 2.06 -8.21 -12.08
C SER A 516 1.86 -6.75 -11.64
N ALA A 517 2.82 -5.84 -11.87
CA ALA A 517 2.65 -4.42 -11.52
C ALA A 517 1.46 -3.78 -12.28
N MET A 518 1.29 -4.09 -13.56
CA MET A 518 0.13 -3.68 -14.36
C MET A 518 -1.14 -4.39 -13.90
N TYR A 519 -1.07 -5.70 -13.64
CA TYR A 519 -2.24 -6.49 -13.22
C TYR A 519 -2.81 -6.00 -11.88
N GLN A 520 -1.94 -5.73 -10.90
CA GLN A 520 -2.31 -5.19 -9.59
C GLN A 520 -2.85 -3.76 -9.68
N ALA A 521 -2.33 -2.92 -10.58
CA ALA A 521 -2.90 -1.60 -10.82
C ALA A 521 -4.28 -1.66 -11.52
N ALA A 522 -4.50 -2.64 -12.42
CA ALA A 522 -5.82 -2.89 -12.99
C ALA A 522 -6.85 -3.30 -11.92
N HIS A 523 -6.45 -4.18 -11.00
CA HIS A 523 -7.23 -4.56 -9.82
C HIS A 523 -7.52 -3.34 -8.92
N ALA A 524 -6.50 -2.57 -8.55
CA ALA A 524 -6.64 -1.39 -7.69
C ALA A 524 -7.48 -0.27 -8.33
N ALA A 525 -7.52 -0.15 -9.66
CA ALA A 525 -8.42 0.79 -10.34
C ALA A 525 -9.91 0.44 -10.11
N LEU A 526 -10.24 -0.84 -9.96
CA LEU A 526 -11.59 -1.34 -9.69
C LEU A 526 -11.93 -1.41 -8.19
N TYR A 527 -11.05 -2.01 -7.39
CA TYR A 527 -11.30 -2.28 -5.97
C TYR A 527 -10.80 -1.18 -5.03
N GLY A 528 -9.91 -0.31 -5.50
CA GLY A 528 -9.18 0.65 -4.68
C GLY A 528 -7.92 0.05 -4.06
N SER A 529 -7.07 0.92 -3.53
CA SER A 529 -5.92 0.56 -2.70
C SER A 529 -5.47 1.79 -1.88
N ASN A 530 -4.60 1.58 -0.90
CA ASN A 530 -3.94 2.69 -0.17
C ASN A 530 -3.06 3.57 -1.08
N LEU A 531 -2.72 3.08 -2.28
CA LEU A 531 -1.94 3.79 -3.30
C LEU A 531 -2.83 4.56 -4.30
N GLY A 532 -4.13 4.68 -4.01
CA GLY A 532 -5.09 5.41 -4.83
C GLY A 532 -5.80 4.55 -5.86
N ARG A 533 -6.69 5.21 -6.61
CA ARG A 533 -7.66 4.59 -7.52
C ARG A 533 -7.96 5.49 -8.71
N SER A 534 -7.63 5.06 -9.93
CA SER A 534 -7.98 5.79 -11.16
C SER A 534 -7.98 4.89 -12.38
N ILE A 535 -9.18 4.56 -12.89
CA ILE A 535 -9.35 3.85 -14.17
C ILE A 535 -8.75 4.65 -15.34
N PRO A 536 -8.96 5.98 -15.48
CA PRO A 536 -8.34 6.75 -16.55
C PRO A 536 -6.81 6.77 -16.51
N ASP A 537 -6.18 6.77 -15.32
CA ASP A 537 -4.71 6.72 -15.23
C ASP A 537 -4.15 5.35 -15.60
N PHE A 538 -4.79 4.28 -15.13
CA PHE A 538 -4.43 2.91 -15.52
C PHE A 538 -4.54 2.72 -17.04
N VAL A 539 -5.67 3.09 -17.66
CA VAL A 539 -5.86 2.96 -19.12
C VAL A 539 -4.81 3.76 -19.88
N ARG A 540 -4.47 4.97 -19.42
CA ARG A 540 -3.38 5.79 -20.00
C ARG A 540 -2.03 5.06 -19.96
N LYS A 541 -1.66 4.44 -18.83
CA LYS A 541 -0.39 3.70 -18.70
C LYS A 541 -0.38 2.42 -19.53
N MET A 542 -1.46 1.64 -19.48
CA MET A 542 -1.64 0.44 -20.31
C MET A 542 -1.52 0.74 -21.82
N LEU A 543 -2.03 1.88 -22.29
CA LEU A 543 -1.86 2.28 -23.70
C LEU A 543 -0.42 2.67 -24.07
N TYR A 544 0.40 3.12 -23.12
CA TYR A 544 1.84 3.37 -23.36
C TYR A 544 2.68 2.08 -23.46
N GLU A 545 2.11 0.91 -23.14
CA GLU A 545 2.73 -0.40 -23.44
C GLU A 545 2.51 -0.84 -24.90
N ILE A 546 1.74 -0.10 -25.70
CA ILE A 546 1.50 -0.37 -27.12
C ILE A 546 2.53 0.44 -27.94
N PRO A 547 3.56 -0.19 -28.56
CA PRO A 547 4.70 0.52 -29.18
C PRO A 547 4.32 1.59 -30.22
N GLU A 548 3.21 1.38 -30.93
CA GLU A 548 2.64 2.31 -31.91
C GLU A 548 2.13 3.61 -31.27
N LEU A 549 1.79 3.60 -29.98
CA LEU A 549 1.20 4.73 -29.23
C LEU A 549 2.23 5.54 -28.41
N ASN A 550 3.47 5.07 -28.26
CA ASN A 550 4.51 5.67 -27.40
C ASN A 550 4.86 7.14 -27.70
N ARG A 551 4.40 7.68 -28.84
CA ARG A 551 4.66 9.07 -29.28
C ARG A 551 3.39 9.93 -29.36
N VAL A 552 2.26 9.43 -28.86
CA VAL A 552 0.95 10.08 -28.95
C VAL A 552 0.54 10.65 -27.58
N ASP A 553 -0.08 11.82 -27.56
CA ASP A 553 -0.74 12.32 -26.36
C ASP A 553 -2.00 11.48 -26.07
N MET A 554 -2.03 10.80 -24.93
CA MET A 554 -3.12 9.89 -24.58
C MET A 554 -4.45 10.59 -24.31
N ASN A 555 -4.48 11.86 -23.90
CA ASN A 555 -5.74 12.60 -23.73
C ASN A 555 -6.36 12.92 -25.10
N VAL A 556 -5.53 13.34 -26.05
CA VAL A 556 -5.94 13.57 -27.45
C VAL A 556 -6.35 12.24 -28.09
N TYR A 557 -5.56 11.19 -27.92
CA TYR A 557 -5.83 9.87 -28.49
C TYR A 557 -7.13 9.24 -27.97
N LEU A 558 -7.38 9.27 -26.67
CA LEU A 558 -8.63 8.75 -26.09
C LEU A 558 -9.86 9.56 -26.53
N THR A 559 -9.70 10.85 -26.81
CA THR A 559 -10.80 11.68 -27.36
C THR A 559 -11.08 11.28 -28.81
N TRP A 560 -10.06 11.23 -29.66
CA TRP A 560 -10.16 10.76 -31.05
C TRP A 560 -10.69 9.33 -31.15
N LEU A 561 -10.18 8.40 -30.34
CA LEU A 561 -10.61 7.00 -30.37
C LEU A 561 -12.08 6.85 -29.92
N GLY A 562 -12.58 7.75 -29.05
CA GLY A 562 -14.00 7.84 -28.72
C GLY A 562 -14.86 8.32 -29.89
N GLU A 563 -14.37 9.27 -30.69
CA GLU A 563 -15.04 9.76 -31.91
C GLU A 563 -14.98 8.77 -33.09
N TYR A 564 -13.97 7.91 -33.17
CA TYR A 564 -13.73 7.01 -34.32
C TYR A 564 -13.67 5.52 -33.93
N TRP A 565 -14.32 5.15 -32.83
CA TRP A 565 -14.26 3.79 -32.27
C TRP A 565 -14.65 2.69 -33.27
N TRP A 566 -15.64 2.95 -34.13
CA TRP A 566 -16.12 1.98 -35.13
C TRP A 566 -15.13 1.70 -36.28
N THR A 567 -14.14 2.57 -36.52
CA THR A 567 -13.08 2.31 -37.52
C THR A 567 -11.79 1.81 -36.89
N ALA A 568 -11.42 2.30 -35.70
CA ALA A 568 -10.13 2.01 -35.08
C ALA A 568 -10.18 0.97 -33.95
N GLY A 569 -11.35 0.74 -33.34
CA GLY A 569 -11.49 -0.05 -32.11
C GLY A 569 -10.96 -1.47 -32.22
N ASP A 570 -11.21 -2.19 -33.32
CA ASP A 570 -10.77 -3.58 -33.46
C ASP A 570 -9.24 -3.74 -33.58
N ALA A 571 -8.52 -2.72 -34.05
CA ALA A 571 -7.06 -2.71 -34.02
C ALA A 571 -6.55 -2.51 -32.59
N VAL A 572 -7.13 -1.55 -31.87
CA VAL A 572 -6.75 -1.25 -30.48
C VAL A 572 -7.09 -2.40 -29.54
N LYS A 573 -8.26 -3.05 -29.69
CA LYS A 573 -8.63 -4.24 -28.92
C LYS A 573 -7.57 -5.34 -29.03
N LYS A 574 -7.12 -5.65 -30.26
CA LYS A 574 -6.07 -6.66 -30.51
C LYS A 574 -4.73 -6.28 -29.89
N ALA A 575 -4.41 -4.98 -29.81
CA ALA A 575 -3.21 -4.51 -29.11
C ALA A 575 -3.36 -4.63 -27.59
N VAL A 576 -4.49 -4.22 -27.01
CA VAL A 576 -4.82 -4.37 -25.59
C VAL A 576 -4.76 -5.83 -25.13
N SER A 577 -5.31 -6.78 -25.91
CA SER A 577 -5.22 -8.21 -25.58
C SER A 577 -3.78 -8.74 -25.56
N LYS A 578 -2.89 -8.22 -26.42
CA LYS A 578 -1.46 -8.56 -26.41
C LYS A 578 -0.72 -7.93 -25.22
N VAL A 579 -1.12 -6.72 -24.82
CA VAL A 579 -0.60 -6.08 -23.60
C VAL A 579 -1.03 -6.88 -22.36
N ALA A 580 -2.29 -7.32 -22.27
CA ALA A 580 -2.79 -8.13 -21.15
C ALA A 580 -2.08 -9.49 -21.01
N ALA A 581 -1.86 -10.22 -22.11
CA ALA A 581 -1.31 -11.58 -22.10
C ALA A 581 0.03 -11.71 -21.35
N PRO A 582 0.29 -12.83 -20.63
CA PRO A 582 1.55 -13.03 -19.90
C PRO A 582 2.78 -13.03 -20.82
N LEU A 583 3.95 -12.75 -20.25
CA LEU A 583 5.23 -12.91 -20.93
C LEU A 583 5.68 -14.36 -20.80
N ILE A 584 5.55 -15.13 -21.88
CA ILE A 584 6.19 -16.44 -21.99
C ILE A 584 7.66 -16.18 -22.37
N VAL A 585 8.53 -16.19 -21.36
CA VAL A 585 9.98 -16.05 -21.53
C VAL A 585 10.55 -17.45 -21.73
N ALA A 586 10.93 -17.77 -22.97
CA ALA A 586 11.81 -18.92 -23.19
C ALA A 586 13.19 -18.58 -22.60
N ILE A 587 13.70 -19.42 -21.69
CA ILE A 587 15.06 -19.30 -21.17
C ILE A 587 16.00 -19.97 -22.20
N ASP A 588 16.67 -19.13 -23.00
CA ASP A 588 17.77 -19.52 -23.93
C ASP A 588 19.09 -19.82 -23.18
#